data_AF-A0A927ZGQ9-F1
#
_entry.id   AF-A0A927ZGQ9-F1
#
_cell.length_a   1.000
_cell.length_b   1.000
_cell.length_c   1.000
_cell.angle_alpha   90.00
_cell.angle_beta   90.00
_cell.angle_gamma   90.00
#
_symmetry.space_group_name_H-M   'P 1'
#
loop_
_entity.id
_entity.type
_entity.pdbx_description
1 polymer ?
#
loop_
_entity_poly.entity_id
_entity_poly.type
_entity_poly.pdbx_seq_one_letter_code
_entity_poly.pdbx_strand_id
1 'polypeptide(L)'
;MKKKHIPFMIIAIVLIAVMAAWLIASHKPEEVVVTEEDPLDQTESDAIDLEEREGNDISFEEEDDEAVIEKVETEVSKYFGSWEATSDMALYLYGNIDITVKEDGTWEGNITGEPLGGTWEDKGDHLHMNDTLAELFDFDLAFDKGGHLILIDTDNDDEVHTVLTKKQ
;
A
#
# COMPACT_ATOMS: atom_id res chain seq x y z
N MET A 1 -39.90 -43.60 7.38
CA MET A 1 -38.57 -43.90 6.81
C MET A 1 -37.56 -42.98 7.47
N LYS A 2 -36.58 -43.53 8.19
CA LYS A 2 -35.57 -42.76 8.97
C LYS A 2 -34.36 -42.47 8.07
N LYS A 3 -34.09 -41.21 7.75
CA LYS A 3 -32.84 -40.81 7.06
C LYS A 3 -31.75 -40.58 8.10
N LYS A 4 -30.63 -41.29 7.92
CA LYS A 4 -29.45 -41.29 8.78
C LYS A 4 -28.61 -40.04 8.52
N HIS A 5 -28.31 -39.29 9.58
CA HIS A 5 -27.31 -38.21 9.60
C HIS A 5 -26.06 -38.72 10.33
N ILE A 6 -24.93 -38.91 9.64
CA ILE A 6 -23.57 -38.98 10.21
C ILE A 6 -22.57 -38.70 9.05
N PRO A 7 -21.40 -38.05 9.24
CA PRO A 7 -21.13 -36.72 9.82
C PRO A 7 -20.14 -35.88 8.97
N PHE A 8 -20.30 -34.56 8.93
CA PHE A 8 -19.30 -33.62 8.37
C PHE A 8 -18.07 -33.41 9.29
N MET A 9 -17.96 -34.16 10.40
CA MET A 9 -17.08 -33.86 11.52
C MET A 9 -15.69 -34.52 11.46
N ILE A 10 -15.36 -35.29 10.41
CA ILE A 10 -14.04 -35.97 10.30
C ILE A 10 -13.04 -35.15 9.47
N ILE A 11 -13.50 -34.25 8.60
CA ILE A 11 -12.62 -33.50 7.68
C ILE A 11 -11.85 -32.39 8.42
N ALA A 12 -12.42 -31.83 9.50
CA ALA A 12 -11.80 -30.70 10.22
C ALA A 12 -10.53 -31.07 11.03
N ILE A 13 -10.33 -32.34 11.38
CA ILE A 13 -9.20 -32.74 12.25
C ILE A 13 -7.91 -33.00 11.45
N VAL A 14 -8.01 -33.33 10.16
CA VAL A 14 -6.81 -33.62 9.33
C VAL A 14 -6.05 -32.35 8.93
N LEU A 15 -6.72 -31.19 8.86
CA LEU A 15 -6.11 -29.93 8.42
C LEU A 15 -5.22 -29.26 9.48
N ILE A 16 -5.47 -29.51 10.77
CA ILE A 16 -4.67 -28.88 11.85
C ILE A 16 -3.29 -29.54 11.99
N ALA A 17 -3.14 -30.82 11.60
CA ALA A 17 -1.87 -31.54 11.72
C ALA A 17 -0.81 -31.15 10.67
N VAL A 18 -1.22 -30.59 9.52
CA VAL A 18 -0.29 -30.24 8.43
C VAL A 18 0.43 -28.90 8.71
N MET A 19 -0.20 -27.98 9.46
CA MET A 19 0.41 -26.66 9.74
C MET A 19 1.51 -26.67 10.82
N ALA A 20 1.54 -27.67 11.71
CA ALA A 20 2.57 -27.74 12.74
C ALA A 20 3.93 -28.27 12.25
N ALA A 21 3.97 -28.94 11.08
CA ALA A 21 5.21 -29.52 10.53
C ALA A 21 6.05 -28.53 9.70
N TRP A 22 5.48 -27.42 9.26
CA TRP A 22 6.21 -26.41 8.47
C TRP A 22 6.98 -25.39 9.31
N LEU A 23 6.65 -25.25 10.60
CA LEU A 23 7.32 -24.30 11.50
C LEU A 23 8.65 -24.80 12.09
N ILE A 24 8.96 -26.10 11.96
CA ILE A 24 10.18 -26.72 12.55
C ILE A 24 11.30 -26.88 11.50
N ALA A 25 11.02 -26.71 10.20
CA ALA A 25 11.98 -26.98 9.13
C ALA A 25 12.93 -25.81 8.76
N SER A 26 12.77 -24.61 9.34
CA SER A 26 13.51 -23.40 8.91
C SER A 26 14.64 -22.94 9.83
N HIS A 27 14.98 -23.64 10.91
CA HIS A 27 16.14 -23.30 11.74
C HIS A 27 17.23 -24.36 11.62
N LYS A 28 18.07 -24.21 10.59
CA LYS A 28 19.33 -24.93 10.47
C LYS A 28 20.43 -24.04 11.08
N PRO A 29 21.21 -24.52 12.06
CA PRO A 29 22.28 -23.72 12.65
C PRO A 29 23.50 -23.72 11.71
N GLU A 30 23.93 -22.53 11.27
CA GLU A 30 25.24 -22.36 10.65
C GLU A 30 26.30 -22.31 11.74
N GLU A 31 27.09 -23.37 11.77
CA GLU A 31 28.36 -23.47 12.46
C GLU A 31 29.42 -22.79 11.59
N VAL A 32 29.98 -21.67 12.04
CA VAL A 32 31.23 -21.13 11.49
C VAL A 32 32.22 -20.93 12.61
N VAL A 33 33.33 -21.65 12.45
CA VAL A 33 34.48 -21.79 13.33
C VAL A 33 35.60 -20.93 12.76
N VAL A 34 36.29 -20.20 13.66
CA VAL A 34 37.68 -19.68 13.57
C VAL A 34 37.82 -18.40 12.72
N THR A 35 38.54 -17.34 13.14
CA THR A 35 39.88 -17.30 13.75
C THR A 35 40.08 -16.01 14.57
N GLU A 36 40.83 -16.10 15.68
CA GLU A 36 41.49 -14.98 16.34
C GLU A 36 42.66 -14.48 15.45
N GLU A 37 42.72 -13.17 15.14
CA GLU A 37 43.99 -12.45 14.92
C GLU A 37 43.87 -11.02 15.50
N ASP A 38 44.68 -10.78 16.52
CA ASP A 38 45.12 -9.50 17.12
C ASP A 38 46.21 -8.87 16.19
N PRO A 39 46.76 -7.65 16.40
CA PRO A 39 46.23 -6.39 16.92
C PRO A 39 46.43 -5.20 15.93
N LEU A 40 45.85 -4.06 16.31
CA LEU A 40 46.12 -2.66 15.91
C LEU A 40 47.43 -2.37 15.14
N ASP A 41 47.30 -1.79 13.95
CA ASP A 41 48.33 -0.91 13.38
C ASP A 41 47.72 0.46 13.05
N GLN A 42 48.18 1.46 13.80
CA GLN A 42 47.84 2.87 13.65
C GLN A 42 48.64 3.40 12.47
N THR A 43 47.98 3.63 11.33
CA THR A 43 48.56 4.48 10.29
C THR A 43 48.00 5.89 10.42
N GLU A 44 48.95 6.81 10.46
CA GLU A 44 48.87 8.21 10.80
C GLU A 44 47.73 8.95 10.11
N SER A 45 47.01 9.72 10.92
CA SER A 45 46.11 10.78 10.49
C SER A 45 46.91 11.89 9.80
N ASP A 46 46.92 11.88 8.48
CA ASP A 46 47.26 13.09 7.72
C ASP A 46 46.11 14.10 7.90
N ALA A 47 46.43 15.20 8.59
CA ALA A 47 45.56 16.32 8.79
C ALA A 47 45.18 16.93 7.43
N ILE A 48 43.92 16.78 7.04
CA ILE A 48 43.35 17.56 5.94
C ILE A 48 43.11 18.96 6.48
N ASP A 49 43.98 19.87 6.10
CA ASP A 49 43.85 21.31 6.31
C ASP A 49 42.66 21.82 5.49
N LEU A 50 41.51 21.93 6.14
CA LEU A 50 40.30 22.54 5.60
C LEU A 50 40.36 24.06 5.85
N GLU A 51 41.28 24.75 5.18
CA GLU A 51 41.17 26.20 5.05
C GLU A 51 39.96 26.55 4.18
N GLU A 52 38.92 27.02 4.85
CA GLU A 52 38.02 28.11 4.45
C GLU A 52 37.84 28.31 2.94
N ARG A 53 36.99 27.48 2.33
CA ARG A 53 36.32 27.90 1.10
C ARG A 53 35.12 28.76 1.48
N GLU A 54 35.37 30.06 1.52
CA GLU A 54 34.35 31.10 1.66
C GLU A 54 33.16 30.88 0.71
N GLY A 55 31.97 30.94 1.30
CA GLY A 55 30.78 31.55 0.72
C GLY A 55 30.44 31.21 -0.73
N ASN A 56 29.91 30.02 -0.95
CA ASN A 56 28.87 29.88 -1.96
C ASN A 56 27.57 29.63 -1.19
N ASP A 57 26.89 30.71 -0.81
CA ASP A 57 25.48 30.66 -0.43
C ASP A 57 24.71 30.17 -1.65
N ILE A 58 24.63 28.86 -1.79
CA ILE A 58 23.59 28.25 -2.60
C ILE A 58 22.34 28.36 -1.74
N SER A 59 21.68 29.51 -1.82
CA SER A 59 20.28 29.60 -1.44
C SER A 59 19.51 28.74 -2.44
N PHE A 60 19.26 27.48 -2.07
CA PHE A 60 18.13 26.75 -2.64
C PHE A 60 16.89 27.48 -2.13
N GLU A 61 16.30 28.31 -2.97
CA GLU A 61 14.88 28.61 -2.85
C GLU A 61 14.20 27.26 -3.07
N GLU A 62 13.82 26.59 -1.98
CA GLU A 62 12.82 25.52 -2.02
C GLU A 62 11.55 26.21 -2.53
N GLU A 63 11.39 26.28 -3.85
CA GLU A 63 10.06 26.38 -4.44
C GLU A 63 9.36 25.09 -4.02
N ASP A 64 8.65 25.16 -2.91
CA ASP A 64 7.58 24.22 -2.54
C ASP A 64 6.47 24.36 -3.59
N ASP A 65 6.76 23.95 -4.83
CA ASP A 65 5.76 23.73 -5.86
C ASP A 65 4.97 22.50 -5.43
N GLU A 66 4.01 22.71 -4.51
CA GLU A 66 2.97 21.73 -4.24
C GLU A 66 2.32 21.38 -5.58
N ALA A 67 2.57 20.16 -6.05
CA ALA A 67 2.06 19.70 -7.32
C ALA A 67 0.54 19.59 -7.22
N VAL A 68 -0.17 20.63 -7.68
CA VAL A 68 -1.63 20.64 -7.69
C VAL A 68 -2.12 19.63 -8.73
N ILE A 69 -2.73 18.54 -8.28
CA ILE A 69 -3.39 17.60 -9.18
C ILE A 69 -4.76 18.17 -9.56
N GLU A 70 -4.87 18.61 -10.81
CA GLU A 70 -6.15 19.08 -11.36
C GLU A 70 -7.08 17.90 -11.69
N LYS A 71 -8.21 17.82 -10.96
CA LYS A 71 -9.30 16.86 -11.19
C LYS A 71 -10.07 17.23 -12.48
N VAL A 72 -10.51 16.22 -13.22
CA VAL A 72 -11.24 16.39 -14.49
C VAL A 72 -12.60 15.71 -14.42
N GLU A 73 -13.66 16.46 -14.75
CA GLU A 73 -15.01 15.93 -14.92
C GLU A 73 -15.00 14.77 -15.93
N THR A 74 -15.46 13.61 -15.46
CA THR A 74 -15.35 12.35 -16.19
C THR A 74 -16.66 11.57 -16.08
N GLU A 75 -17.07 10.92 -17.18
CA GLU A 75 -18.23 10.05 -17.18
C GLU A 75 -18.08 8.92 -16.14
N VAL A 76 -19.09 8.74 -15.28
CA VAL A 76 -19.10 7.73 -14.20
C VAL A 76 -18.75 6.32 -14.70
N SER A 77 -19.13 5.97 -15.94
CA SER A 77 -18.81 4.67 -16.53
C SER A 77 -17.32 4.36 -16.66
N LYS A 78 -16.46 5.39 -16.61
CA LYS A 78 -15.00 5.22 -16.65
C LYS A 78 -14.45 4.62 -15.37
N TYR A 79 -15.10 4.87 -14.24
CA TYR A 79 -14.70 4.36 -12.92
C TYR A 79 -14.98 2.86 -12.76
N PHE A 80 -15.91 2.30 -13.52
CA PHE A 80 -16.32 0.90 -13.35
C PHE A 80 -15.22 -0.10 -13.72
N GLY A 81 -15.15 -1.16 -12.91
CA GLY A 81 -14.18 -2.24 -13.03
C GLY A 81 -13.25 -2.32 -11.82
N SER A 82 -12.23 -3.16 -11.96
CA SER A 82 -11.24 -3.40 -10.90
C SER A 82 -9.96 -2.61 -11.16
N TRP A 83 -9.42 -2.06 -10.09
CA TRP A 83 -8.26 -1.18 -10.07
C TRP A 83 -7.28 -1.66 -9.00
N GLU A 84 -5.99 -1.39 -9.21
CA GLU A 84 -4.94 -1.64 -8.24
C GLU A 84 -3.95 -0.49 -8.20
N ALA A 85 -3.41 -0.21 -7.02
CA ALA A 85 -2.27 0.68 -6.93
C ALA A 85 -1.00 -0.02 -7.43
N THR A 86 -0.19 0.69 -8.20
CA THR A 86 1.05 0.16 -8.79
C THR A 86 2.30 0.88 -8.31
N SER A 87 2.20 1.68 -7.24
CA SER A 87 3.32 2.47 -6.72
C SER A 87 3.90 1.89 -5.42
N ASP A 88 5.22 2.01 -5.26
CA ASP A 88 5.91 1.67 -4.01
C ASP A 88 5.39 2.51 -2.83
N MET A 89 4.93 3.74 -3.11
CA MET A 89 4.31 4.62 -2.12
C MET A 89 3.01 4.03 -1.59
N ALA A 90 2.14 3.54 -2.48
CA ALA A 90 0.89 2.90 -2.07
C ALA A 90 1.14 1.61 -1.28
N LEU A 91 2.17 0.85 -1.66
CA LEU A 91 2.59 -0.34 -0.92
C LEU A 91 3.10 0.04 0.49
N TYR A 92 3.85 1.13 0.63
CA TYR A 92 4.36 1.59 1.93
C TYR A 92 3.25 2.11 2.85
N LEU A 93 2.35 2.95 2.32
CA LEU A 93 1.30 3.59 3.11
C LEU A 93 0.13 2.64 3.41
N TYR A 94 -0.25 1.82 2.43
CA TYR A 94 -1.48 1.04 2.49
C TYR A 94 -1.27 -0.46 2.38
N GLY A 95 -0.05 -0.99 2.25
CA GLY A 95 0.24 -2.43 2.20
C GLY A 95 -0.22 -3.17 0.92
N ASN A 96 -1.36 -2.77 0.36
CA ASN A 96 -1.87 -3.01 -0.98
C ASN A 96 -3.17 -2.21 -1.14
N ILE A 97 -3.51 -1.79 -2.37
CA ILE A 97 -4.83 -1.25 -2.69
C ILE A 97 -5.35 -2.01 -3.89
N ASP A 98 -6.47 -2.70 -3.72
CA ASP A 98 -7.33 -3.13 -4.81
C ASP A 98 -8.77 -2.70 -4.57
N ILE A 99 -9.42 -2.18 -5.61
CA ILE A 99 -10.78 -1.63 -5.51
C ILE A 99 -11.55 -2.05 -6.75
N THR A 100 -12.79 -2.47 -6.57
CA THR A 100 -13.73 -2.74 -7.64
C THR A 100 -14.95 -1.84 -7.49
N VAL A 101 -15.16 -0.98 -8.48
CA VAL A 101 -16.33 -0.08 -8.56
C VAL A 101 -17.39 -0.72 -9.44
N LYS A 102 -18.61 -0.86 -8.92
CA LYS A 102 -19.73 -1.56 -9.57
C LYS A 102 -20.79 -0.58 -10.06
N GLU A 103 -21.49 -0.97 -11.12
CA GLU A 103 -22.56 -0.17 -11.74
C GLU A 103 -23.80 0.00 -10.85
N ASP A 104 -23.96 -0.85 -9.84
CA ASP A 104 -25.12 -0.88 -8.94
C ASP A 104 -25.06 0.15 -7.80
N GLY A 105 -24.05 1.03 -7.79
CA GLY A 105 -23.85 2.03 -6.74
C GLY A 105 -22.94 1.56 -5.60
N THR A 106 -22.35 0.36 -5.70
CA THR A 106 -21.50 -0.21 -4.66
C THR A 106 -20.03 -0.33 -5.07
N TRP A 107 -19.16 -0.51 -4.07
CA TRP A 107 -17.75 -0.82 -4.26
C TRP A 107 -17.28 -1.84 -3.23
N GLU A 108 -16.21 -2.55 -3.56
CA GLU A 108 -15.51 -3.47 -2.65
C GLU A 108 -14.01 -3.36 -2.90
N GLY A 109 -13.19 -3.61 -1.89
CA GLY A 109 -11.74 -3.57 -2.05
C GLY A 109 -10.98 -4.19 -0.89
N ASN A 110 -9.68 -4.30 -1.06
CA ASN A 110 -8.73 -4.54 0.01
C ASN A 110 -7.77 -3.35 0.09
N ILE A 111 -7.79 -2.68 1.25
CA ILE A 111 -6.92 -1.55 1.56
C ILE A 111 -6.30 -1.86 2.93
N THR A 112 -4.99 -1.68 3.11
CA THR A 112 -4.29 -2.03 4.37
C THR A 112 -4.38 -3.49 4.79
N GLY A 113 -4.70 -4.39 3.86
CA GLY A 113 -4.89 -5.82 4.14
C GLY A 113 -6.30 -6.17 4.62
N GLU A 114 -7.16 -5.17 4.86
CA GLU A 114 -8.53 -5.33 5.35
C GLU A 114 -9.53 -5.27 4.20
N PRO A 115 -10.54 -6.16 4.17
CA PRO A 115 -11.63 -6.05 3.21
C PRO A 115 -12.56 -4.89 3.59
N LEU A 116 -12.72 -3.93 2.68
CA LEU A 116 -13.59 -2.77 2.83
C LEU A 116 -14.66 -2.73 1.74
N GLY A 117 -15.70 -1.93 1.95
CA GLY A 117 -16.73 -1.74 0.93
C GLY A 117 -17.92 -0.90 1.36
N GLY A 118 -18.64 -0.41 0.38
CA GLY A 118 -19.84 0.37 0.64
C GLY A 118 -20.43 0.96 -0.63
N THR A 119 -20.82 2.23 -0.55
CA THR A 119 -21.53 2.93 -1.62
C THR A 119 -20.68 4.07 -2.16
N TRP A 120 -20.88 4.42 -3.42
CA TRP A 120 -20.26 5.60 -4.02
C TRP A 120 -21.31 6.66 -4.37
N GLU A 121 -20.92 7.92 -4.32
CA GLU A 121 -21.73 9.07 -4.71
C GLU A 121 -21.01 9.87 -5.80
N ASP A 122 -21.71 10.20 -6.88
CA ASP A 122 -21.19 11.07 -7.94
C ASP A 122 -21.25 12.54 -7.50
N LYS A 123 -20.08 13.20 -7.46
CA LYS A 123 -19.94 14.61 -7.13
C LYS A 123 -19.69 15.48 -8.37
N GLY A 124 -19.65 14.89 -9.56
CA GLY A 124 -19.40 15.55 -10.85
C GLY A 124 -17.97 15.38 -11.32
N ASP A 125 -16.99 15.87 -10.56
CA ASP A 125 -15.56 15.78 -10.88
C ASP A 125 -14.83 14.61 -10.19
N HIS A 126 -15.49 13.92 -9.28
CA HIS A 126 -14.99 12.73 -8.59
C HIS A 126 -16.15 11.85 -8.10
N LEU A 127 -15.83 10.62 -7.71
CA LEU A 127 -16.70 9.76 -6.91
C LEU A 127 -16.26 9.80 -5.46
N HIS A 128 -17.19 10.09 -4.55
CA HIS A 128 -16.96 9.95 -3.11
C HIS A 128 -17.32 8.54 -2.65
N MET A 129 -16.36 7.84 -2.06
CA MET A 129 -16.45 6.44 -1.66
C MET A 129 -16.73 6.37 -0.16
N ASN A 130 -17.93 5.93 0.18
CA ASN A 130 -18.36 5.79 1.57
C ASN A 130 -18.13 4.34 1.99
N ASP A 131 -17.31 4.10 3.00
CA ASP A 131 -17.21 2.79 3.63
C ASP A 131 -18.39 2.58 4.57
N THR A 132 -19.15 1.51 4.34
CA THR A 132 -20.33 1.17 5.15
C THR A 132 -20.15 -0.16 5.89
N LEU A 133 -19.05 -0.87 5.63
CA LEU A 133 -18.77 -2.15 6.27
C LEU A 133 -17.99 -1.96 7.56
N ALA A 134 -16.95 -1.13 7.54
CA ALA A 134 -16.08 -0.93 8.69
C ALA A 134 -16.13 0.52 9.23
N GLU A 135 -16.65 1.48 8.46
CA GLU A 135 -16.63 2.92 8.76
C GLU A 135 -15.20 3.40 9.08
N LEU A 136 -14.21 2.82 8.39
CA LEU A 136 -12.79 3.03 8.69
C LEU A 136 -12.11 4.01 7.76
N PHE A 137 -12.60 4.15 6.53
CA PHE A 137 -11.86 4.82 5.48
C PHE A 137 -12.78 5.31 4.37
N ASP A 138 -13.05 6.61 4.36
CA ASP A 138 -13.70 7.28 3.24
C ASP A 138 -12.63 7.89 2.34
N PHE A 139 -12.86 7.90 1.03
CA PHE A 139 -11.90 8.42 0.07
C PHE A 139 -12.59 8.87 -1.21
N ASP A 140 -11.90 9.69 -2.01
CA ASP A 140 -12.37 10.09 -3.32
C ASP A 140 -11.62 9.35 -4.43
N LEU A 141 -12.33 9.09 -5.53
CA LEU A 141 -11.76 8.66 -6.80
C LEU A 141 -11.94 9.76 -7.85
N ALA A 142 -10.85 10.25 -8.41
CA ALA A 142 -10.86 11.28 -9.45
C ALA A 142 -9.98 10.88 -10.63
N PHE A 143 -10.25 11.44 -11.82
CA PHE A 143 -9.31 11.36 -12.93
C PHE A 143 -8.49 12.64 -13.03
N ASP A 144 -7.19 12.48 -13.25
CA ASP A 144 -6.32 13.61 -13.58
C ASP A 144 -6.39 13.96 -15.08
N LYS A 145 -5.72 15.05 -15.46
CA LYS A 145 -5.57 15.46 -16.88
C LYS A 145 -4.86 14.43 -17.75
N GLY A 146 -4.07 13.54 -17.17
CA GLY A 146 -3.41 12.43 -17.86
C GLY A 146 -4.34 11.25 -18.14
N GLY A 147 -5.54 11.24 -17.56
CA GLY A 147 -6.48 10.12 -17.63
C GLY A 147 -6.15 8.98 -16.67
N HIS A 148 -5.31 9.24 -15.67
CA HIS A 148 -5.01 8.33 -14.57
C HIS A 148 -6.11 8.41 -13.52
N LEU A 149 -6.56 7.25 -13.03
CA LEU A 149 -7.43 7.21 -11.86
C LEU A 149 -6.57 7.43 -10.62
N ILE A 150 -7.03 8.30 -9.73
CA ILE A 150 -6.34 8.65 -8.49
C ILE A 150 -7.29 8.41 -7.33
N LEU A 151 -6.79 7.74 -6.31
CA LEU A 151 -7.39 7.71 -4.98
C LEU A 151 -6.86 8.88 -4.18
N ILE A 152 -7.77 9.60 -3.53
CA ILE A 152 -7.48 10.74 -2.68
C ILE A 152 -7.98 10.40 -1.29
N ASP A 153 -7.04 10.30 -0.36
CA ASP A 153 -7.34 10.08 1.05
C ASP A 153 -7.95 11.36 1.64
N THR A 154 -9.24 11.31 2.00
CA THR A 154 -9.98 12.48 2.50
C THR A 154 -9.90 12.65 4.01
N ASP A 155 -9.34 11.66 4.72
CA ASP A 155 -9.26 11.67 6.18
C ASP A 155 -7.97 12.35 6.70
N ASN A 156 -7.01 12.60 5.81
CA ASN A 156 -5.76 13.29 6.14
C ASN A 156 -5.82 14.78 5.79
N ASP A 157 -5.20 15.62 6.64
CA ASP A 157 -5.09 17.07 6.41
C ASP A 157 -4.23 17.39 5.17
N ASP A 158 -3.26 16.51 4.88
CA ASP A 158 -2.45 16.54 3.67
C ASP A 158 -3.02 15.52 2.67
N GLU A 159 -3.50 15.97 1.51
CA GLU A 159 -4.08 15.07 0.50
C GLU A 159 -3.02 14.08 -0.01
N VAL A 160 -3.16 12.81 0.36
CA VAL A 160 -2.33 11.74 -0.19
C VAL A 160 -3.00 11.21 -1.45
N HIS A 161 -2.29 11.34 -2.58
CA HIS A 161 -2.76 10.85 -3.87
C HIS A 161 -2.10 9.52 -4.24
N THR A 162 -2.92 8.53 -4.56
CA THR A 162 -2.45 7.23 -5.04
C THR A 162 -2.98 6.94 -6.44
N VAL A 163 -2.09 6.81 -7.41
CA VAL A 163 -2.47 6.44 -8.78
C VAL A 163 -2.88 4.95 -8.83
N LEU A 164 -4.03 4.70 -9.45
CA LEU A 164 -4.60 3.39 -9.67
C LEU A 164 -4.57 3.01 -11.16
N THR A 165 -4.24 1.75 -11.42
CA THR A 165 -4.23 1.15 -12.75
C THR A 165 -5.35 0.13 -12.87
N LYS A 166 -6.00 0.09 -14.05
CA LYS A 166 -7.08 -0.86 -14.30
C LYS A 166 -6.52 -2.29 -14.44
N LYS A 167 -7.10 -3.25 -13.72
CA LYS A 167 -6.79 -4.68 -13.88
C LYS A 167 -7.25 -5.17 -15.25
N GLN A 168 -6.41 -5.97 -15.91
CA GLN A 168 -6.70 -6.59 -17.21
C GLN A 168 -7.57 -7.84 -17.09
#